data_AF-V7AH73-F1
#
_entry.id   AF-V7AH73-F1
#
_cell.length_a   1.000
_cell.length_b   1.000
_cell.length_c   1.000
_cell.angle_alpha   90.00
_cell.angle_beta   90.00
_cell.angle_gamma   90.00
#
_symmetry.space_group_name_H-M   'P 1'
#
loop_
_entity.id
_entity.type
_entity.pdbx_description
1 polymer ?
#
loop_
_entity_poly.entity_id
_entity_poly.type
_entity_poly.pdbx_seq_one_letter_code
_entity_poly.pdbx_strand_id
1 'polypeptide(L)'
;MKFTVGDAKNGSHGSMMVEAYAAKDSLKVPFKSQGKGKFKTVSFKFTAIENRTRITFYSSFYHTRIHNYGSLCGAVIDHFIVYPVA
;
A
#
# COMPACT_ATOMS: atom_id res chain seq x y z
N MET A 1 1.33 -0.05 -13.36
CA MET A 1 0.20 -0.16 -12.40
C MET A 1 0.01 1.14 -11.63
N LYS A 2 -1.21 1.38 -11.16
CA LYS A 2 -1.61 2.52 -10.34
C LYS A 2 -2.48 2.02 -9.20
N PHE A 3 -2.28 2.55 -7.99
CA PHE A 3 -3.04 2.15 -6.81
C PHE A 3 -3.06 3.27 -5.77
N THR A 4 -4.05 3.21 -4.89
CA THR A 4 -4.21 4.13 -3.77
C THR A 4 -3.86 3.44 -2.46
N VAL A 5 -3.10 4.12 -1.61
CA VAL A 5 -2.75 3.70 -0.25
C VAL A 5 -3.31 4.70 0.74
N GLY A 6 -3.96 4.23 1.81
CA GLY A 6 -4.54 5.12 2.81
C GLY A 6 -4.74 4.48 4.18
N ASP A 7 -5.41 5.23 5.06
CA ASP A 7 -5.87 4.76 6.37
C ASP A 7 -7.39 4.56 6.41
N ALA A 8 -7.86 3.64 7.27
CA ALA A 8 -9.27 3.24 7.33
C ALA A 8 -10.17 4.20 8.14
N LYS A 9 -9.74 5.44 8.43
CA LYS A 9 -10.50 6.42 9.26
C LYS A 9 -10.94 5.87 10.62
N ASN A 10 -10.12 5.00 11.21
CA ASN A 10 -10.42 4.30 12.46
C ASN A 10 -9.59 4.83 13.65
N GLY A 11 -9.03 6.04 13.53
CA GLY A 11 -8.17 6.63 14.56
C GLY A 11 -6.78 5.98 14.67
N SER A 12 -6.33 5.26 13.66
CA SER A 12 -4.97 4.69 13.63
C SER A 12 -3.94 5.77 13.31
N HIS A 13 -2.90 5.86 14.11
CA HIS A 13 -1.80 6.79 13.91
C HIS A 13 -0.50 6.03 13.83
N GLY A 14 0.40 6.47 12.95
CA GLY A 14 1.72 5.83 12.83
C GLY A 14 2.29 5.88 11.42
N SER A 15 3.53 5.46 11.29
CA SER A 15 4.21 5.36 10.00
C SER A 15 3.91 4.00 9.37
N MET A 16 3.24 3.95 8.24
CA MET A 16 2.96 2.72 7.52
C MET A 16 3.86 2.63 6.28
N MET A 17 4.11 1.42 5.81
CA MET A 17 4.79 1.21 4.53
C MET A 17 4.14 0.05 3.81
N VAL A 18 3.72 0.31 2.57
CA VAL A 18 3.29 -0.71 1.63
C VAL A 18 4.41 -0.92 0.64
N GLU A 19 4.87 -2.15 0.51
CA GLU A 19 5.76 -2.57 -0.56
C GLU A 19 4.94 -3.28 -1.62
N ALA A 20 5.04 -2.83 -2.86
CA ALA A 20 4.39 -3.46 -3.99
C ALA A 20 5.44 -4.12 -4.88
N TYR A 21 5.19 -5.35 -5.30
CA TYR A 21 6.09 -6.16 -6.12
C TYR A 21 5.36 -6.57 -7.39
N ALA A 22 6.03 -6.43 -8.54
CA ALA A 22 5.53 -6.90 -9.83
C ALA A 22 6.71 -7.38 -10.68
N ALA A 23 6.68 -8.65 -11.10
CA ALA A 23 7.82 -9.30 -11.76
C ALA A 23 9.11 -9.17 -10.92
N LYS A 24 10.14 -8.49 -11.45
CA LYS A 24 11.41 -8.22 -10.75
C LYS A 24 11.43 -6.85 -10.06
N ASP A 25 10.43 -6.02 -10.32
CA ASP A 25 10.39 -4.64 -9.88
C ASP A 25 9.63 -4.51 -8.56
N SER A 26 10.06 -3.57 -7.72
CA SER A 26 9.37 -3.25 -6.46
C SER A 26 9.28 -1.76 -6.20
N LEU A 27 8.27 -1.36 -5.43
CA LEU A 27 8.05 0.01 -4.99
C LEU A 27 7.72 0.05 -3.50
N LYS A 28 8.47 0.83 -2.74
CA LYS A 28 8.15 1.12 -1.34
C LYS A 28 7.36 2.41 -1.24
N VAL A 29 6.21 2.34 -0.58
CA VAL A 29 5.27 3.46 -0.44
C VAL A 29 5.14 3.82 1.04
N PRO A 30 5.93 4.77 1.54
CA PRO A 30 5.78 5.25 2.92
C PRO A 30 4.50 6.08 3.04
N PHE A 31 3.69 5.82 4.06
CA PHE A 31 2.42 6.51 4.30
C PHE A 31 2.24 6.79 5.78
N LYS A 32 2.11 8.06 6.19
CA LYS A 32 1.89 8.42 7.59
C LYS A 32 0.39 8.53 7.86
N SER A 33 -0.15 7.56 8.62
CA SER A 33 -1.56 7.55 8.99
C SER A 33 -1.88 8.64 10.00
N GLN A 34 -2.98 9.33 9.76
CA GLN A 34 -3.58 10.28 10.70
C GLN A 34 -4.94 9.78 11.21
N GLY A 35 -5.37 8.58 10.80
CA GLY A 35 -6.62 7.96 11.25
C GLY A 35 -7.87 8.71 10.80
N LYS A 36 -7.75 9.55 9.77
CA LYS A 36 -8.78 10.48 9.28
C LYS A 36 -9.30 10.11 7.88
N GLY A 37 -8.95 8.95 7.36
CA GLY A 37 -9.29 8.49 6.01
C GLY A 37 -8.41 9.13 4.95
N LYS A 38 -7.17 9.50 5.29
CA LYS A 38 -6.26 10.09 4.29
C LYS A 38 -5.78 9.00 3.35
N PHE A 39 -5.53 9.39 2.10
CA PHE A 39 -5.02 8.49 1.08
C PHE A 39 -4.08 9.24 0.13
N LYS A 40 -3.29 8.47 -0.61
CA LYS A 40 -2.48 8.96 -1.73
C LYS A 40 -2.47 7.92 -2.84
N THR A 41 -2.49 8.39 -4.07
CA THR A 41 -2.39 7.52 -5.26
C THR A 41 -0.96 7.53 -5.78
N VAL A 42 -0.45 6.35 -6.12
CA VAL A 42 0.88 6.15 -6.68
C VAL A 42 0.80 5.41 -8.00
N SER A 43 1.75 5.70 -8.89
CA SER A 43 1.90 5.00 -10.16
C SER A 43 3.30 4.41 -10.25
N PHE A 44 3.38 3.20 -10.78
CA PHE A 44 4.60 2.40 -10.85
C PHE A 44 4.67 1.68 -12.19
N LYS A 45 5.78 1.83 -12.90
CA LYS A 45 6.04 1.07 -14.13
C LYS A 45 6.86 -0.16 -13.78
N PHE A 46 6.51 -1.29 -14.40
CA PHE A 46 7.24 -2.55 -14.28
C PHE A 46 7.23 -3.24 -15.64
N THR A 47 8.19 -4.13 -15.88
CA THR A 47 8.26 -4.93 -17.10
C THR A 47 7.81 -6.36 -16.83
N ALA A 48 6.79 -6.82 -17.56
CA ALA A 48 6.35 -8.21 -17.48
C ALA A 48 7.44 -9.13 -18.07
N ILE A 49 7.77 -10.21 -17.35
CA ILE A 49 8.79 -11.19 -17.76
C ILE A 49 8.19 -12.50 -18.28
N GLU A 50 6.90 -12.71 -18.04
CA GLU A 50 6.14 -13.92 -18.37
C GLU A 50 4.69 -13.53 -18.71
N ASN A 51 3.96 -14.44 -19.37
CA ASN A 51 2.54 -14.26 -19.72
C ASN A 51 1.66 -13.97 -18.49
N ARG A 52 2.05 -14.45 -17.30
CA ARG A 52 1.35 -14.21 -16.04
C ARG A 52 2.24 -13.41 -15.09
N THR A 53 1.84 -12.17 -14.80
CA THR A 53 2.50 -11.36 -13.77
C THR A 53 1.76 -11.49 -12.44
N ARG A 54 2.45 -11.94 -11.39
CA ARG A 54 1.95 -11.85 -10.00
C ARG A 54 2.28 -10.47 -9.44
N ILE A 55 1.27 -9.81 -8.89
CA ILE A 55 1.41 -8.53 -8.19
C ILE A 55 1.14 -8.78 -6.71
N THR A 56 2.10 -8.43 -5.87
CA THR A 56 2.04 -8.65 -4.42
C THR A 56 2.12 -7.33 -3.69
N PHE A 57 1.25 -7.14 -2.71
CA PHE A 57 1.36 -6.05 -1.75
C PHE A 57 1.75 -6.62 -0.39
N TYR A 58 2.73 -6.00 0.23
CA TYR A 58 3.26 -6.39 1.53
C TYR A 58 3.23 -5.18 2.47
N SER A 59 2.72 -5.38 3.68
CA SER A 59 2.73 -4.36 4.72
C SER A 59 3.94 -4.58 5.61
N SER A 60 4.93 -3.71 5.50
CA SER A 60 6.20 -3.86 6.22
C SER A 60 6.20 -3.29 7.64
N PHE A 61 5.24 -2.43 7.98
CA PHE A 61 5.10 -1.88 9.33
C PHE A 61 3.67 -2.03 9.83
N TYR A 62 3.48 -2.72 10.96
CA TYR A 62 2.23 -2.75 11.69
C TYR A 62 2.36 -1.87 12.93
N HIS A 63 1.40 -0.97 13.14
CA HIS A 63 1.33 -0.15 14.35
C HIS A 63 0.12 -0.57 15.18
N THR A 64 0.26 -0.53 16.50
CA THR A 64 -0.86 -0.62 17.44
C THR A 64 -1.53 0.76 17.56
N ARG A 65 -2.86 0.81 17.70
CA ARG A 65 -3.55 2.10 17.94
C ARG A 65 -3.11 2.69 19.28
N ILE A 66 -2.98 4.03 19.33
CA ILE A 66 -2.61 4.80 20.53
C ILE A 66 -3.52 4.47 21.74
N HIS A 67 -4.79 4.12 21.50
CA HIS A 67 -5.79 3.89 22.56
C HIS A 67 -6.21 2.43 22.76
N ASN A 68 -5.70 1.47 21.97
CA ASN A 68 -6.07 0.06 22.09
C ASN A 68 -4.92 -0.84 21.65
N TYR A 69 -4.22 -1.39 22.64
CA TYR A 69 -3.04 -2.24 22.49
C TYR A 69 -3.29 -3.57 21.73
N GLY A 70 -4.55 -3.95 21.46
CA GLY A 70 -4.91 -5.19 20.76
C GLY A 70 -5.28 -5.06 19.28
N SER A 71 -5.40 -3.84 18.72
CA SER A 71 -5.87 -3.65 17.34
C SER A 71 -4.71 -3.29 16.40
N LEU A 72 -4.26 -4.28 15.62
CA LEU A 72 -3.26 -4.07 14.57
C LEU A 72 -3.83 -3.17 13.48
N CYS A 73 -3.08 -2.13 13.14
CA CYS A 73 -3.47 -1.17 12.12
C CYS A 73 -2.45 -1.16 11.01
N GLY A 74 -2.93 -1.43 9.80
CA GLY A 74 -2.16 -1.42 8.56
C GLY A 74 -2.77 -0.44 7.56
N ALA A 75 -2.03 -0.24 6.47
CA ALA A 75 -2.52 0.57 5.36
C ALA A 75 -3.62 -0.19 4.59
N VAL A 76 -4.56 0.57 4.04
CA VAL A 76 -5.58 0.08 3.11
C VAL A 76 -5.12 0.34 1.68
N ILE A 77 -5.38 -0.60 0.79
CA ILE A 77 -5.10 -0.50 -0.64
C ILE A 77 -6.42 -0.51 -1.40
N ASP A 78 -6.58 0.41 -2.35
CA ASP A 78 -7.80 0.56 -3.13
C ASP A 78 -7.50 1.12 -4.53
N HIS A 79 -8.49 1.14 -5.43
CA HIS A 79 -8.41 1.67 -6.79
C HIS A 79 -7.21 1.12 -7.58
N PHE A 80 -7.06 -0.21 -7.57
CA PHE A 80 -5.95 -0.90 -8.23
C PHE A 80 -6.20 -1.07 -9.74
N ILE A 81 -5.30 -0.53 -10.56
CA ILE A 81 -5.39 -0.59 -12.02
C ILE A 81 -4.03 -1.01 -12.60
N VAL A 82 -4.06 -2.00 -13.49
CA VAL A 82 -2.91 -2.40 -14.30
C VAL A 82 -3.27 -2.15 -15.76
N TYR A 83 -2.39 -1.46 -16.47
CA TYR A 83 -2.56 -1.16 -17.88
C TYR A 83 -1.18 -1.12 -18.55
N PRO A 84 -1.09 -1.53 -19.83
CA PRO A 84 0.15 -1.44 -20.60
C PRO A 84 0.53 0.03 -20.79
N VAL A 85 1.83 0.31 -20.64
CA VAL A 85 2.44 1.60 -20.93
C VAL A 85 3.63 1.32 -21.82
N ALA A 86 3.66 1.96 -22.99
CA ALA A 86 4.62 1.72 -24.06
C ALA A 86 6.08 1.65 -23.61
#